data_AF-A0A5B1CBW4-F1
#
_entry.id   AF-A0A5B1CBW4-F1
#
_cell.length_a   1.000
_cell.length_b   1.000
_cell.length_c   1.000
_cell.angle_alpha   90.00
_cell.angle_beta   90.00
_cell.angle_gamma   90.00
#
_symmetry.space_group_name_H-M   'P 1'
#
loop_
_entity.id
_entity.type
_entity.pdbx_description
1 polymer ?
#
loop_
_entity_poly.entity_id
_entity_poly.type
_entity_poly.pdbx_seq_one_letter_code
_entity_poly.pdbx_strand_id
1 'polypeptide(L)'
;MSEFISAVEAGKLTPVSASTIKRFIRDVVDDPNHESRDKIQPSVEELKRAQEAGEPYRWKIERDFVIEQFGTAEDSGKGSEGEASSEVLSILRQQLEAKDQQIRTLETQLDRKDDQIVRLDDRMKETHVLMQDLQKRLALTAPTPETITVEESKTQSKEAPKPKRPLFGGLFQRKKEGSRG
;
A
#
# COMPACT_ATOMS: atom_id res chain seq x y z
N MET A 1 -21.03 -40.87 8.66
CA MET A 1 -20.16 -41.34 7.56
C MET A 1 -19.28 -40.17 7.20
N SER A 2 -17.98 -40.29 7.42
CA SER A 2 -17.00 -39.25 7.13
C SER A 2 -16.90 -39.01 5.63
N GLU A 3 -17.28 -37.81 5.18
CA GLU A 3 -17.23 -37.44 3.77
C GLU A 3 -15.83 -36.92 3.43
N PHE A 4 -15.11 -37.61 2.54
CA PHE A 4 -13.79 -37.18 2.09
C PHE A 4 -13.89 -36.26 0.88
N ILE A 5 -13.47 -35.02 1.06
CA ILE A 5 -13.52 -33.98 0.03
C ILE A 5 -12.13 -33.64 -0.49
N SER A 6 -12.04 -33.17 -1.72
CA SER A 6 -10.79 -32.67 -2.28
C SER A 6 -10.42 -31.31 -1.67
N ALA A 7 -9.13 -30.95 -1.71
CA ALA A 7 -8.68 -29.63 -1.24
C ALA A 7 -9.37 -28.45 -1.95
N VAL A 8 -9.87 -28.65 -3.17
CA VAL A 8 -10.61 -27.62 -3.93
C VAL A 8 -12.02 -27.45 -3.38
N GLU A 9 -12.70 -28.54 -3.04
CA GLU A 9 -14.02 -28.50 -2.42
C GLU A 9 -13.94 -27.97 -0.99
N ALA A 10 -12.92 -28.37 -0.25
CA ALA A 10 -12.62 -27.86 1.08
C ALA A 10 -12.42 -26.33 1.07
N GLY A 11 -11.74 -25.79 0.06
CA GLY A 11 -11.55 -24.34 -0.09
C GLY A 11 -12.81 -23.55 -0.50
N LYS A 12 -13.91 -24.23 -0.85
CA LYS A 12 -15.22 -23.59 -1.03
C LYS A 12 -16.03 -23.55 0.27
N LEU A 13 -15.83 -24.54 1.14
CA LEU A 13 -16.55 -24.67 2.40
C LEU A 13 -15.93 -23.84 3.53
N THR A 14 -14.64 -23.54 3.42
CA THR A 14 -13.87 -22.84 4.43
C THR A 14 -13.40 -21.47 3.91
N PRO A 15 -13.07 -20.52 4.80
CA PRO A 15 -12.58 -19.20 4.41
C PRO A 15 -11.15 -19.25 3.83
N VAL A 16 -10.56 -20.44 3.68
CA VAL A 16 -9.15 -20.64 3.38
C VAL A 16 -8.98 -21.19 1.96
N SER A 17 -7.97 -20.67 1.24
CA SER A 17 -7.68 -21.12 -0.11
C SER A 17 -7.29 -22.61 -0.18
N ALA A 18 -7.64 -23.26 -1.29
CA ALA A 18 -7.24 -24.65 -1.57
C ALA A 18 -5.71 -24.86 -1.51
N SER A 19 -4.91 -23.83 -1.75
CA SER A 19 -3.45 -23.87 -1.64
C SER A 19 -2.97 -24.03 -0.20
N THR A 20 -3.61 -23.34 0.74
CA THR A 20 -3.30 -23.45 2.17
C THR A 20 -3.71 -24.82 2.69
N ILE A 21 -4.88 -25.31 2.29
CA ILE A 21 -5.38 -26.65 2.65
C ILE A 21 -4.43 -27.73 2.13
N LYS A 22 -3.90 -27.60 0.91
CA LYS A 22 -2.87 -28.50 0.38
C LYS A 22 -1.56 -28.47 1.18
N ARG A 23 -1.16 -27.31 1.71
CA ARG A 23 0.04 -27.20 2.57
C ARG A 23 -0.20 -27.92 3.89
N PHE A 24 -1.33 -27.63 4.53
CA PHE A 24 -1.75 -28.29 5.76
C PHE A 24 -1.80 -29.83 5.62
N ILE A 25 -2.37 -30.33 4.51
CA ILE A 25 -2.38 -31.77 4.23
C ILE A 25 -0.97 -32.34 4.13
N ARG A 26 -0.02 -31.62 3.52
CA ARG A 26 1.38 -32.07 3.44
C ARG A 26 2.02 -32.09 4.81
N ASP A 27 1.85 -31.04 5.60
CA ASP A 27 2.43 -30.95 6.94
C ASP A 27 1.96 -32.14 7.82
N VAL A 28 0.66 -32.47 7.76
CA VAL A 28 0.09 -33.63 8.48
C VAL A 28 0.58 -34.97 7.95
N VAL A 29 0.90 -35.07 6.66
CA VAL A 29 1.40 -36.32 6.04
C VAL A 29 2.90 -36.50 6.27
N ASP A 30 3.66 -35.40 6.31
CA ASP A 30 5.09 -35.40 6.59
C ASP A 30 5.37 -35.83 8.04
N ASP A 31 4.43 -35.60 8.96
CA ASP A 31 4.46 -36.06 10.34
C ASP A 31 3.71 -37.41 10.52
N PRO A 32 4.42 -38.57 10.54
CA PRO A 32 3.78 -39.89 10.57
C PRO A 32 3.03 -40.21 11.86
N ASN A 33 3.23 -39.43 12.92
CA ASN A 33 2.61 -39.63 14.24
C ASN A 33 1.50 -38.60 14.54
N HIS A 34 0.99 -37.91 13.52
CA HIS A 34 -0.02 -36.89 13.68
C HIS A 34 -1.39 -37.52 14.01
N GLU A 35 -2.05 -37.08 15.08
CA GLU A 35 -3.34 -37.63 15.56
C GLU A 35 -4.46 -37.58 14.51
N SER A 36 -4.35 -36.66 13.56
CA SER A 36 -5.31 -36.49 12.47
C SER A 36 -4.91 -37.17 11.16
N ARG A 37 -3.88 -38.03 11.17
CA ARG A 37 -3.42 -38.73 9.96
C ARG A 37 -4.47 -39.64 9.35
N ASP A 38 -5.32 -40.24 10.19
CA ASP A 38 -6.43 -41.11 9.77
C ASP A 38 -7.52 -40.35 8.99
N LYS A 39 -7.53 -39.02 9.10
CA LYS A 39 -8.51 -38.12 8.48
C LYS A 39 -8.09 -37.68 7.05
N ILE A 40 -6.97 -38.18 6.53
CA ILE A 40 -6.41 -37.82 5.21
C ILE A 40 -6.18 -39.06 4.34
N GLN A 41 -6.63 -38.99 3.09
CA GLN A 41 -6.39 -40.00 2.06
C GLN A 41 -5.51 -39.42 0.93
N PRO A 42 -4.60 -40.23 0.34
CA PRO A 42 -4.35 -41.65 0.60
C PRO A 42 -3.56 -41.90 1.90
N SER A 43 -3.64 -43.13 2.43
CA SER A 43 -2.83 -43.53 3.60
C SER A 43 -1.33 -43.56 3.27
N VAL A 44 -0.44 -43.59 4.26
CA VAL A 44 1.03 -43.54 4.03
C VAL A 44 1.48 -44.72 3.17
N GLU A 45 0.86 -45.89 3.36
CA GLU A 45 1.15 -47.09 2.58
C GLU A 45 0.67 -46.98 1.14
N GLU A 46 -0.49 -46.37 0.91
CA GLU A 46 -1.04 -46.12 -0.42
C GLU A 46 -0.25 -45.05 -1.17
N LEU A 47 0.25 -44.03 -0.47
CA LEU A 47 1.13 -43.02 -1.03
C LEU A 47 2.47 -43.61 -1.47
N LYS A 48 3.09 -44.44 -0.63
CA LYS A 48 4.32 -45.13 -0.99
C LYS A 48 4.11 -46.03 -2.20
N ARG A 49 3.02 -46.80 -2.22
CA ARG A 49 2.65 -47.61 -3.40
C ARG A 49 2.39 -46.78 -4.65
N ALA A 50 1.64 -45.68 -4.55
CA ALA A 50 1.33 -44.81 -5.69
C ALA A 50 2.59 -44.07 -6.20
N GLN A 51 3.50 -43.71 -5.29
CA GLN A 51 4.79 -43.10 -5.63
C GLN A 51 5.73 -44.10 -6.31
N GLU A 52 5.79 -45.33 -5.82
CA GLU A 52 6.55 -46.44 -6.43
C GLU A 52 5.97 -46.86 -7.79
N ALA A 53 4.65 -46.81 -7.93
CA ALA A 53 3.94 -47.09 -9.18
C ALA A 53 3.96 -45.92 -10.19
N GLY A 54 4.41 -44.72 -9.77
CA GLY A 54 4.40 -43.52 -10.61
C GLY A 54 3.00 -43.01 -10.98
N GLU A 55 1.98 -43.40 -10.20
CA GLU A 55 0.59 -43.04 -10.47
C GLU A 55 0.25 -41.65 -9.91
N PRO A 56 -0.55 -40.84 -10.64
CA PRO A 56 -0.98 -39.54 -10.16
C PRO A 56 -2.02 -39.71 -9.03
N TYR A 57 -1.63 -39.40 -7.80
CA TYR A 57 -2.55 -39.41 -6.65
C TYR A 57 -3.12 -38.03 -6.36
N ARG A 58 -4.33 -38.00 -5.79
CA ARG A 58 -5.00 -36.77 -5.34
C ARG A 58 -5.31 -36.85 -3.85
N TRP A 59 -4.93 -35.81 -3.14
CA TRP A 59 -5.22 -35.64 -1.72
C TRP A 59 -6.72 -35.41 -1.46
N LYS A 60 -7.27 -36.16 -0.53
CA LYS A 60 -8.60 -35.96 0.03
C LYS A 60 -8.51 -35.86 1.55
N ILE A 61 -9.37 -35.05 2.14
CA ILE A 61 -9.40 -34.77 3.57
C ILE A 61 -10.84 -34.92 4.06
N GLU A 62 -11.02 -35.41 5.27
CA GLU A 62 -12.33 -35.51 5.90
C GLU A 62 -12.94 -34.12 6.06
N ARG A 63 -14.17 -33.96 5.58
CA ARG A 63 -14.92 -32.69 5.59
C ARG A 63 -15.01 -32.09 6.99
N ASP A 64 -15.39 -32.91 7.97
CA ASP A 64 -15.59 -32.48 9.36
C ASP A 64 -14.28 -31.99 9.97
N PHE A 65 -13.15 -32.62 9.62
CA PHE A 65 -11.83 -32.21 10.09
C PHE A 65 -11.40 -30.83 9.57
N VAL A 66 -11.69 -30.54 8.29
CA VAL A 66 -11.39 -29.21 7.73
C VAL A 66 -12.26 -28.15 8.41
N ILE A 67 -13.53 -28.47 8.66
CA ILE A 67 -14.47 -27.54 9.32
C ILE A 67 -14.06 -27.28 10.78
N GLU A 68 -13.64 -28.31 11.53
CA GLU A 68 -13.11 -28.16 12.88
C GLU A 68 -11.86 -27.26 12.91
N GLN A 69 -10.94 -27.46 11.97
CA GLN A 69 -9.65 -26.77 11.99
C GLN A 69 -9.70 -25.33 11.46
N PHE A 70 -10.53 -25.07 10.43
CA PHE A 70 -10.55 -23.79 9.71
C PHE A 70 -11.88 -23.03 9.85
N GLY A 71 -12.88 -23.61 10.51
CA GLY A 71 -14.23 -23.10 10.57
C GLY A 71 -14.98 -23.24 9.24
N THR A 72 -16.30 -23.04 9.28
CA THR A 72 -17.08 -22.84 8.06
C THR A 72 -16.93 -21.39 7.59
N ALA A 73 -17.04 -21.15 6.29
CA ALA A 73 -17.10 -19.79 5.75
C ALA A 73 -18.30 -18.98 6.30
N GLU A 74 -19.30 -19.63 6.90
CA GLU A 74 -20.46 -18.98 7.54
C GLU A 74 -20.24 -18.72 9.04
N ASP A 75 -19.39 -19.50 9.72
CA ASP A 75 -19.12 -19.36 11.17
C ASP A 75 -17.98 -18.40 11.52
N SER A 76 -17.32 -17.77 10.54
CA SER A 76 -16.33 -16.71 10.80
C SER A 76 -16.94 -15.46 11.47
N GLY A 77 -18.23 -15.49 11.84
CA GLY A 77 -18.90 -14.48 12.65
C GLY A 77 -19.48 -14.95 13.99
N LYS A 78 -19.38 -16.24 14.37
CA LYS A 78 -20.14 -16.74 15.54
C LYS A 78 -19.53 -17.97 16.21
N GLY A 79 -18.48 -17.76 17.02
CA GLY A 79 -18.03 -18.83 17.92
C GLY A 79 -16.94 -18.42 18.88
N SER A 80 -17.31 -18.22 20.15
CA SER A 80 -16.44 -18.37 21.33
C SER A 80 -15.23 -17.44 21.55
N GLU A 81 -14.99 -16.41 20.73
CA GLU A 81 -14.08 -15.28 21.05
C GLU A 81 -14.84 -13.96 21.36
N GLY A 82 -16.16 -14.05 21.58
CA GLY A 82 -17.08 -12.91 21.55
C GLY A 82 -16.80 -11.76 22.51
N GLU A 83 -16.03 -11.96 23.58
CA GLU A 83 -15.75 -10.91 24.57
C GLU A 83 -14.44 -10.17 24.27
N ALA A 84 -13.34 -10.89 24.07
CA ALA A 84 -12.05 -10.31 23.67
C ALA A 84 -12.13 -9.70 22.26
N SER A 85 -12.81 -10.36 21.31
CA SER A 85 -13.01 -9.82 19.97
C SER A 85 -14.00 -8.66 19.96
N SER A 86 -14.98 -8.61 20.88
CA SER A 86 -15.83 -7.42 21.06
C SER A 86 -15.06 -6.23 21.62
N GLU A 87 -14.14 -6.46 22.56
CA GLU A 87 -13.27 -5.41 23.10
C GLU A 87 -12.27 -4.91 22.05
N VAL A 88 -11.68 -5.81 21.25
CA VAL A 88 -10.84 -5.41 20.11
C VAL A 88 -11.65 -4.61 19.08
N LEU A 89 -12.88 -5.02 18.77
CA LEU A 89 -13.76 -4.28 17.86
C LEU A 89 -14.19 -2.92 18.42
N SER A 90 -14.41 -2.80 19.73
CA SER A 90 -14.74 -1.52 20.37
C SER A 90 -13.53 -0.57 20.35
N ILE A 91 -12.32 -1.08 20.61
CA ILE A 91 -11.07 -0.32 20.50
C ILE A 91 -10.83 0.12 19.05
N LEU A 92 -11.03 -0.77 18.07
CA LEU A 92 -10.89 -0.42 16.65
C LEU A 92 -11.91 0.66 16.24
N ARG A 93 -13.16 0.57 16.69
CA ARG A 93 -14.17 1.61 16.43
C ARG A 93 -13.78 2.94 17.05
N GLN A 94 -13.30 2.94 18.28
CA GLN A 94 -12.85 4.14 18.97
C GLN A 94 -11.64 4.78 18.26
N GLN A 95 -10.71 3.95 17.78
CA GLN A 95 -9.57 4.42 16.99
C GLN A 95 -10.02 5.01 15.65
N LEU A 96 -11.00 4.40 14.99
CA LEU A 96 -11.54 4.87 13.73
C LEU A 96 -12.23 6.23 13.92
N GLU A 97 -13.03 6.38 14.98
CA GLU A 97 -13.66 7.65 15.34
C GLU A 97 -12.62 8.73 15.68
N ALA A 98 -11.58 8.40 16.46
CA ALA A 98 -10.50 9.32 16.76
C ALA A 98 -9.75 9.76 15.50
N LYS A 99 -9.55 8.85 14.54
CA LYS A 99 -8.94 9.15 13.25
C LYS A 99 -9.84 10.02 12.38
N ASP A 100 -11.14 9.77 12.35
CA ASP A 100 -12.10 10.61 11.64
C ASP A 100 -12.15 12.03 12.22
N GLN A 101 -12.11 12.15 13.54
CA GLN A 101 -11.99 13.46 14.20
C GLN A 101 -10.69 14.15 13.81
N GLN A 102 -9.56 13.43 13.80
CA GLN A 102 -8.27 13.96 13.35
C GLN A 102 -8.34 14.44 11.89
N ILE A 103 -8.94 13.66 10.99
CA ILE A 103 -9.13 14.02 9.58
C ILE A 103 -9.92 15.33 9.48
N ARG A 104 -11.05 15.45 10.17
CA ARG A 104 -11.85 16.70 10.18
C ARG A 104 -11.04 17.90 10.67
N THR A 105 -10.22 17.72 11.71
CA THR A 105 -9.36 18.83 12.17
C THR A 105 -8.34 19.24 11.13
N LEU A 106 -7.74 18.29 10.42
CA LEU A 106 -6.78 18.57 9.35
C LEU A 106 -7.46 19.22 8.14
N GLU A 107 -8.64 18.77 7.76
CA GLU A 107 -9.47 19.40 6.71
C GLU A 107 -9.74 20.86 7.04
N THR A 108 -10.22 21.17 8.26
CA THR A 108 -10.46 22.57 8.66
C THR A 108 -9.19 23.42 8.70
N GLN A 109 -8.03 22.83 8.98
CA GLN A 109 -6.75 23.53 8.91
C GLN A 109 -6.33 23.79 7.46
N LEU A 110 -6.58 22.84 6.57
CA LEU A 110 -6.31 22.95 5.14
C LEU A 110 -7.18 24.05 4.53
N ASP A 111 -8.49 24.06 4.81
CA ASP A 111 -9.41 25.12 4.36
C ASP A 111 -8.94 26.51 4.79
N ARG A 112 -8.52 26.66 6.06
CA ARG A 112 -7.98 27.93 6.57
C ARG A 112 -6.68 28.33 5.87
N LYS A 113 -5.86 27.37 5.47
CA LYS A 113 -4.60 27.62 4.75
C LYS A 113 -4.87 28.01 3.31
N ASP A 114 -5.81 27.36 2.65
CA ASP A 114 -6.24 27.71 1.30
C ASP A 114 -6.84 29.13 1.27
N ASP A 115 -7.68 29.48 2.23
CA ASP A 115 -8.19 30.85 2.39
C ASP A 115 -7.05 31.87 2.58
N GLN A 116 -6.02 31.52 3.34
CA GLN A 116 -4.84 32.38 3.51
C GLN A 116 -4.07 32.55 2.20
N ILE A 117 -3.90 31.48 1.43
CA ILE A 117 -3.22 31.50 0.13
C ILE A 117 -4.01 32.38 -0.85
N VAL A 118 -5.33 32.22 -0.95
CA VAL A 118 -6.18 33.04 -1.82
C VAL A 118 -6.05 34.52 -1.48
N ARG A 119 -6.13 34.89 -0.19
CA ARG A 119 -5.97 36.29 0.25
C ARG A 119 -4.58 36.85 -0.08
N LEU A 120 -3.53 36.04 0.06
CA LEU A 120 -2.17 36.46 -0.30
C LEU A 120 -2.02 36.62 -1.81
N ASP A 121 -2.58 35.71 -2.60
CA ASP A 121 -2.54 35.75 -4.06
C ASP A 121 -3.31 36.97 -4.60
N ASP A 122 -4.48 37.27 -4.03
CA ASP A 122 -5.25 38.47 -4.38
C ASP A 122 -4.48 39.74 -4.03
N ARG A 123 -3.87 39.82 -2.85
CA ARG A 123 -3.00 40.95 -2.48
C ARG A 123 -1.82 41.07 -3.44
N MET A 124 -1.19 39.95 -3.85
CA MET A 124 -0.10 39.99 -4.82
C MET A 124 -0.58 40.51 -6.18
N LYS A 125 -1.74 40.05 -6.67
CA LYS A 125 -2.33 40.55 -7.92
C LYS A 125 -2.63 42.04 -7.84
N GLU A 126 -3.21 42.52 -6.74
CA GLU A 126 -3.45 43.95 -6.51
C GLU A 126 -2.15 44.75 -6.54
N THR A 127 -1.12 44.29 -5.82
CA THR A 127 0.20 44.96 -5.85
C THR A 127 0.82 44.95 -7.24
N HIS A 128 0.64 43.87 -8.00
CA HIS A 128 1.15 43.77 -9.36
C HIS A 128 0.43 44.74 -10.30
N VAL A 129 -0.90 44.83 -10.22
CA VAL A 129 -1.71 45.78 -10.99
C VAL A 129 -1.32 47.22 -10.63
N LEU A 130 -1.17 47.54 -9.34
CA LEU A 130 -0.77 48.86 -8.90
C LEU A 130 0.64 49.22 -9.40
N MET A 131 1.58 48.27 -9.31
CA MET A 131 2.94 48.46 -9.81
C MET A 131 2.96 48.67 -11.32
N GLN A 132 2.15 47.92 -12.08
CA GLN A 132 1.98 48.14 -13.51
C GLN A 132 1.40 49.53 -13.82
N ASP A 133 0.41 49.99 -13.06
CA ASP A 133 -0.15 51.35 -13.23
C ASP A 133 0.90 52.43 -12.93
N LEU A 134 1.67 52.28 -11.86
CA LEU A 134 2.78 53.18 -11.54
C LEU A 134 3.85 53.18 -12.64
N GLN A 135 4.23 52.01 -13.15
CA GLN A 135 5.17 51.93 -14.27
C GLN A 135 4.62 52.61 -15.53
N LYS A 136 3.33 52.43 -15.85
CA LYS A 136 2.69 53.11 -16.97
C LYS A 136 2.70 54.63 -16.79
N ARG A 137 2.35 55.13 -15.60
CA ARG A 137 2.38 56.57 -15.30
C ARG A 137 3.79 57.14 -15.41
N LEU A 138 4.79 56.48 -14.82
CA LEU A 138 6.18 56.91 -14.92
C LEU A 138 6.72 56.82 -16.36
N ALA A 139 6.31 55.82 -17.13
CA ALA A 139 6.64 55.72 -18.55
C ALA A 139 5.97 56.83 -19.38
N LEU A 140 4.78 57.28 -19.00
CA LEU A 140 4.09 58.43 -19.60
C LEU A 140 4.66 59.78 -19.16
N THR A 141 5.27 59.86 -17.96
CA THR A 141 5.94 61.08 -17.47
C THR A 141 7.43 61.13 -17.82
N ALA A 142 7.98 60.07 -18.41
CA ALA A 142 9.33 60.11 -18.94
C ALA A 142 9.30 60.99 -20.20
N PRO A 143 9.99 62.15 -20.22
CA PRO A 143 10.19 62.87 -21.46
C PRO A 143 10.86 61.91 -22.44
N THR A 144 10.32 61.85 -23.65
CA THR A 144 10.92 61.14 -24.79
C THR A 144 12.42 61.41 -24.81
N PRO A 145 13.30 60.40 -24.62
CA PRO A 145 14.70 60.61 -24.94
C PRO A 145 14.74 60.87 -26.44
N GLU A 146 15.15 62.10 -26.78
CA GLU A 146 15.51 62.45 -28.14
C GLU A 146 16.42 61.35 -28.70
N THR A 147 16.12 60.98 -29.94
CA THR A 147 16.91 60.10 -30.78
C THR A 147 18.38 60.52 -30.78
N ILE A 148 19.23 59.79 -30.06
CA ILE A 148 20.67 59.75 -30.33
C ILE A 148 20.94 58.49 -31.14
N THR A 149 21.00 58.69 -32.44
CA THR A 149 21.62 57.78 -33.41
C THR A 149 23.15 57.75 -33.22
N VAL A 150 23.73 56.59 -33.57
CA VAL A 150 25.16 56.27 -33.81
C VAL A 150 26.02 56.22 -32.51
N GLU A 151 26.77 55.17 -32.15
CA GLU A 151 27.63 54.32 -32.97
C GLU A 151 27.72 52.85 -32.54
N GLU A 152 27.69 52.03 -33.59
CA GLU A 152 28.07 50.63 -33.67
C GLU A 152 29.60 50.51 -33.46
N SER A 153 30.03 49.95 -32.33
CA SER A 153 31.41 49.46 -32.17
C SER A 153 31.41 47.95 -31.96
N LYS A 154 31.48 47.28 -33.10
CA LYS A 154 31.74 45.85 -33.27
C LYS A 154 33.09 45.49 -32.65
N THR A 155 33.08 44.71 -31.56
CA THR A 155 34.24 43.90 -31.16
C THR A 155 33.78 42.46 -30.92
N GLN A 156 34.11 41.59 -31.87
CA GLN A 156 33.96 40.13 -31.75
C GLN A 156 34.98 39.58 -30.74
N SER A 157 34.57 38.69 -29.83
CA SER A 157 35.26 37.39 -29.65
C SER A 157 34.59 36.48 -28.62
N LYS A 158 34.27 35.26 -29.10
CA LYS A 158 34.39 33.94 -28.44
C LYS A 158 33.35 33.50 -27.40
N GLU A 159 32.44 32.66 -27.88
CA GLU A 159 32.30 31.23 -27.51
C GLU A 159 32.03 30.88 -26.03
N ALA A 160 30.82 30.36 -25.78
CA ALA A 160 30.33 29.88 -24.49
C ALA A 160 31.06 28.61 -23.99
N PRO A 161 30.98 28.25 -22.69
CA PRO A 161 29.90 27.35 -22.30
C PRO A 161 29.32 27.55 -20.87
N LYS A 162 28.07 27.10 -20.72
CA LYS A 162 27.26 27.07 -19.50
C LYS A 162 27.83 26.15 -18.41
N PRO A 163 27.78 26.49 -17.10
CA PRO A 163 27.95 25.49 -16.05
C PRO A 163 26.60 24.87 -15.62
N LYS A 164 26.46 23.61 -16.05
CA LYS A 164 25.85 22.41 -15.43
C LYS A 164 24.91 22.58 -14.21
N ARG A 165 23.64 22.21 -14.42
CA ARG A 165 22.71 21.73 -13.38
C ARG A 165 23.21 20.39 -12.81
N PRO A 166 23.19 20.14 -11.49
CA PRO A 166 23.33 18.78 -10.98
C PRO A 166 22.00 18.03 -11.15
N LEU A 167 22.01 17.04 -12.04
CA LEU A 167 21.15 15.86 -12.01
C LEU A 167 21.99 14.71 -11.43
N PHE A 168 21.32 13.77 -10.76
CA PHE A 168 21.84 12.60 -10.04
C PHE A 168 22.28 12.88 -8.58
N GLY A 169 21.88 12.07 -7.60
CA GLY A 169 21.22 10.78 -7.68
C GLY A 169 20.73 10.34 -6.31
N GLY A 170 19.72 9.46 -6.32
CA GLY A 170 19.22 8.81 -5.14
C GLY A 170 20.34 8.17 -4.33
N LEU A 171 20.33 8.41 -3.03
CA LEU A 171 21.11 7.65 -2.08
C LEU A 171 20.15 7.07 -1.04
N PHE A 172 19.56 5.94 -1.42
CA PHE A 172 19.15 4.92 -0.46
C PHE A 172 20.35 4.60 0.43
N GLN A 173 20.26 4.89 1.73
CA GLN A 173 21.03 4.15 2.74
C GLN A 173 20.06 3.46 3.68
N ARG A 174 19.73 2.22 3.29
CA ARG A 174 19.32 1.14 4.18
C ARG A 174 20.53 0.81 5.06
N LYS A 175 20.49 1.13 6.35
CA LYS A 175 21.40 0.52 7.33
C LYS A 175 20.63 -0.52 8.12
N LYS A 176 20.61 -1.74 7.58
CA LYS A 176 20.44 -2.98 8.35
C LYS A 176 21.84 -3.37 8.80
N GLU A 177 22.08 -3.37 10.10
CA GLU A 177 23.06 -4.28 10.71
C GLU A 177 22.47 -4.68 12.07
N GLY A 178 22.15 -5.97 12.18
CA GLY A 178 22.03 -6.65 13.44
C GLY A 178 23.22 -7.60 13.61
N SER A 179 23.39 -8.03 14.86
CA SER A 179 24.11 -9.24 15.27
C SER A 179 25.64 -9.18 15.31
N ARG A 180 26.20 -9.06 16.53
CA ARG A 180 26.93 -10.13 17.24
C ARG A 180 27.66 -9.57 18.47
N GLY A 181 27.58 -10.29 19.58
CA GLY A 181 28.34 -10.05 20.80
C GLY A 181 27.50 -10.34 22.03
#